data_AF-A0A257CCX2-F1
#
_entry.id   AF-A0A257CCX2-F1
#
_cell.length_a   1.000
_cell.length_b   1.000
_cell.length_c   1.000
_cell.angle_alpha   90.00
_cell.angle_beta   90.00
_cell.angle_gamma   90.00
#
_symmetry.space_group_name_H-M   'P 1'
#
loop_
_entity.id
_entity.type
_entity.pdbx_description
1 polymer ?
#
loop_
_entity_poly.entity_id
_entity_poly.type
_entity_poly.pdbx_seq_one_letter_code
_entity_poly.pdbx_strand_id
1 'polypeptide(L)'
;MQCYIVACLHLFCSRQRQDHRLLHSSCELQRCVRSCPPKFAGSCVATATPGPLVQLDCSRRKVGRASYSTHVFATGAGVIVILEHIDKIGAVLVQELTSNKTPESKSLEFKRALPGTSDGDKREFLKDVCAMANSVGGDIVYGVDEHDGSAVALAPITGEAGDAAKRRLGQLLDACVEPRLRGCRFHIVEIGTDGYVLVLRIPKSQIGPHRYSHQSQIRFPIRNETHVSDMSYEQLRAAFDRTATLSERARDFRAKPVKAIEDGRGGKNVAGGTAVVVHVMPLASMSGQEEVDILSAKKRYLELALSTFGSFGSTLNLDGLFVYQTTGREELYNYLQLYRSGAVEIYGSPFAMERGDQTFIPSQDLATFLHEAIGKALATPAKFGISGGAYLGISLLEVEGHVLGVGQTFNMRYKAIADRRHLILPERWVENIDDFRVDDVVKPLLDMLWQCFGIEQCLYYDDTGNWSPNRGFR
;
A
#
# COMPACT_ATOMS: atom_id res chain seq x y z
N MET A 1 9.60 0.28 -34.89
CA MET A 1 9.40 -1.05 -35.54
C MET A 1 8.32 -1.93 -34.87
N GLN A 2 7.63 -1.48 -33.81
CA GLN A 2 6.59 -2.27 -33.12
C GLN A 2 5.20 -2.26 -33.79
N CYS A 3 4.85 -1.24 -34.59
CA CYS A 3 3.51 -1.14 -35.18
C CYS A 3 3.24 -2.07 -36.37
N TYR A 4 4.28 -2.67 -36.98
CA TYR A 4 4.11 -3.45 -38.22
C TYR A 4 3.62 -4.90 -38.01
N ILE A 5 3.82 -5.49 -36.82
CA ILE A 5 3.52 -6.91 -36.58
C ILE A 5 2.02 -7.12 -36.29
N VAL A 6 1.39 -6.22 -35.54
CA VAL A 6 -0.04 -6.30 -35.21
C VAL A 6 -0.93 -6.06 -36.45
N ALA A 7 -0.49 -5.15 -37.33
CA ALA A 7 -1.21 -4.83 -38.57
C ALA A 7 -1.28 -6.03 -39.54
N CYS A 8 -0.24 -6.87 -39.60
CA CYS A 8 -0.21 -8.01 -40.52
C CYS A 8 -1.20 -9.13 -40.16
N LEU A 9 -1.46 -9.37 -38.87
CA LEU A 9 -2.45 -10.37 -38.45
C LEU A 9 -3.89 -9.91 -38.73
N HIS A 10 -4.19 -8.63 -38.46
CA HIS A 10 -5.52 -8.09 -38.70
C HIS A 10 -5.89 -8.03 -40.20
N LEU A 11 -4.94 -7.64 -41.05
CA LEU A 11 -5.14 -7.60 -42.51
C LEU A 11 -5.32 -9.00 -43.12
N PHE A 12 -4.67 -10.03 -42.58
CA PHE A 12 -4.74 -11.39 -43.13
C PHE A 12 -6.07 -12.08 -42.80
N CYS A 13 -6.59 -11.95 -41.57
CA CYS A 13 -7.90 -12.49 -41.20
C CYS A 13 -9.05 -11.79 -41.95
N SER A 14 -8.95 -10.48 -42.20
CA SER A 14 -9.98 -9.74 -42.95
C SER A 14 -10.10 -10.16 -44.42
N ARG A 15 -9.01 -10.65 -45.04
CA ARG A 15 -9.00 -11.04 -46.46
C ARG A 15 -9.49 -12.46 -46.73
N GLN A 16 -9.60 -13.33 -45.73
CA GLN A 16 -10.01 -14.74 -45.94
C GLN A 16 -11.47 -15.06 -45.59
N ARG A 17 -12.30 -14.10 -45.14
CA ARG A 17 -13.71 -14.37 -44.68
C ARG A 17 -13.82 -15.66 -43.86
N GLN A 18 -12.94 -15.85 -42.88
CA GLN A 18 -13.10 -16.93 -41.92
C GLN A 18 -13.64 -16.33 -40.62
N ASP A 19 -14.78 -16.86 -40.17
CA ASP A 19 -15.35 -16.55 -38.86
C ASP A 19 -14.29 -16.73 -37.76
N HIS A 20 -14.37 -15.91 -36.70
CA HIS A 20 -13.60 -16.06 -35.46
C HIS A 20 -13.97 -17.36 -34.72
N ARG A 21 -13.72 -18.53 -35.32
CA ARG A 21 -13.81 -19.83 -34.66
C ARG A 21 -12.41 -20.27 -34.23
N LEU A 22 -12.33 -20.65 -32.97
CA LEU A 22 -11.15 -21.10 -32.25
C LEU A 22 -10.34 -22.15 -33.04
N LEU A 23 -9.08 -21.81 -33.35
CA LEU A 23 -8.11 -22.76 -33.90
C LEU A 23 -7.68 -23.70 -32.78
N HIS A 24 -8.18 -24.95 -32.80
CA HIS A 24 -8.00 -25.93 -31.73
C HIS A 24 -6.90 -26.98 -31.99
N SER A 25 -6.10 -26.86 -33.06
CA SER A 25 -5.09 -27.89 -33.37
C SER A 25 -3.72 -27.33 -33.78
N SER A 26 -2.66 -28.01 -33.35
CA SER A 26 -1.25 -27.71 -33.65
C SER A 26 -0.90 -27.74 -35.14
N CYS A 27 -1.74 -28.38 -35.95
CA CYS A 27 -1.54 -28.57 -37.39
C CYS A 27 -1.86 -27.30 -38.20
N GLU A 28 -2.79 -26.45 -37.75
CA GLU A 28 -3.18 -25.22 -38.46
C GLU A 28 -2.17 -24.08 -38.26
N LEU A 29 -1.54 -24.00 -37.08
CA LEU A 29 -0.46 -23.07 -36.77
C LEU A 29 0.80 -23.30 -37.63
N GLN A 30 1.15 -24.57 -37.89
CA GLN A 30 2.30 -24.90 -38.75
C GLN A 30 2.08 -24.52 -40.22
N ARG A 31 0.82 -24.47 -40.69
CA ARG A 31 0.50 -24.00 -42.05
C ARG A 31 0.69 -22.49 -42.18
N CYS A 32 0.30 -21.69 -41.19
CA CYS A 32 0.50 -20.23 -41.20
C CYS A 32 1.98 -19.83 -41.23
N VAL A 33 2.86 -20.56 -40.52
CA VAL A 33 4.30 -20.28 -40.48
C VAL A 33 4.97 -20.56 -41.84
N ARG A 34 4.47 -21.53 -42.62
CA ARG A 34 5.04 -21.89 -43.93
C ARG A 34 4.65 -20.93 -45.07
N SER A 35 3.66 -20.07 -44.88
CA SER A 35 3.16 -19.13 -45.91
C SER A 35 3.73 -17.69 -45.79
N CYS A 36 4.73 -17.47 -44.93
CA CYS A 36 5.34 -16.15 -44.72
C CYS A 36 6.39 -15.84 -45.82
N PRO A 37 6.42 -14.62 -46.41
CA PRO A 37 7.39 -14.29 -47.46
C PRO A 37 8.85 -14.32 -46.96
N PRO A 38 9.83 -14.66 -47.83
CA PRO A 38 11.17 -15.16 -47.45
C PRO A 38 12.13 -14.13 -46.82
N LYS A 39 11.67 -12.93 -46.44
CA LYS A 39 12.51 -11.93 -45.74
C LYS A 39 12.54 -12.08 -44.21
N PHE A 40 11.78 -13.02 -43.63
CA PHE A 40 11.77 -13.30 -42.19
C PHE A 40 11.88 -14.79 -41.83
N ALA A 41 12.23 -15.65 -42.79
CA ALA A 41 12.34 -17.10 -42.57
C ALA A 41 13.72 -17.47 -42.01
N GLY A 42 13.92 -17.28 -40.71
CA GLY A 42 15.14 -17.76 -40.06
C GLY A 42 15.26 -17.37 -38.60
N SER A 43 14.35 -17.86 -37.73
CA SER A 43 14.55 -18.03 -36.27
C SER A 43 13.26 -18.21 -35.46
N CYS A 44 12.21 -18.86 -35.99
CA CYS A 44 11.03 -19.20 -35.19
C CYS A 44 10.88 -20.72 -35.10
N VAL A 45 11.11 -21.29 -33.91
CA VAL A 45 10.78 -22.68 -33.59
C VAL A 45 9.62 -22.63 -32.60
N ALA A 46 8.47 -23.17 -32.98
CA ALA A 46 7.35 -23.36 -32.07
C ALA A 46 7.43 -24.76 -31.46
N THR A 47 7.62 -24.85 -30.14
CA THR A 47 7.50 -26.11 -29.39
C THR A 47 6.18 -26.12 -28.64
N ALA A 48 5.34 -27.12 -28.92
CA ALA A 48 4.06 -27.30 -28.24
C ALA A 48 4.27 -28.09 -26.92
N THR A 49 3.97 -27.48 -25.79
CA THR A 49 3.78 -28.18 -24.50
C THR A 49 2.28 -28.37 -24.23
N PRO A 50 1.86 -29.45 -23.54
CA PRO A 50 0.45 -29.65 -23.23
C PRO A 50 0.02 -28.71 -22.09
N GLY A 51 -0.78 -27.69 -22.43
CA GLY A 51 -1.31 -26.67 -21.51
C GLY A 51 -1.74 -25.41 -22.29
N PRO A 52 -2.53 -24.48 -21.74
CA PRO A 52 -3.09 -23.34 -22.48
C PRO A 52 -2.07 -22.23 -22.80
N LEU A 53 -0.77 -22.51 -22.68
CA LEU A 53 0.31 -21.54 -22.85
C LEU A 53 1.19 -21.95 -24.03
N VAL A 54 1.25 -21.11 -25.07
CA VAL A 54 2.21 -21.23 -26.17
C VAL A 54 3.43 -20.37 -25.83
N GLN A 55 4.58 -20.99 -25.64
CA GLN A 55 5.85 -20.32 -25.40
C GLN A 55 6.60 -20.15 -26.74
N LEU A 56 6.90 -18.90 -27.12
CA LEU A 56 7.75 -18.59 -28.27
C LEU A 56 9.14 -18.20 -27.78
N ASP A 57 10.15 -19.01 -28.07
CA ASP A 57 11.54 -18.77 -27.69
C ASP A 57 12.35 -18.28 -28.90
N CYS A 58 13.03 -17.14 -28.75
CA CYS A 58 13.85 -16.54 -29.81
C CYS A 58 15.32 -16.58 -29.37
N SER A 59 16.15 -17.41 -30.02
CA SER A 59 17.54 -17.62 -29.63
C SER A 59 18.46 -16.48 -30.11
N ARG A 60 19.34 -16.03 -29.21
CA ARG A 60 20.13 -14.78 -29.28
C ARG A 60 21.30 -14.82 -30.28
N ARG A 61 21.56 -13.68 -30.94
CA ARG A 61 22.93 -13.22 -31.27
C ARG A 61 23.29 -12.02 -30.38
N LYS A 62 24.45 -12.08 -29.73
CA LYS A 62 25.02 -11.06 -28.83
C LYS A 62 25.39 -9.77 -29.59
N VAL A 63 24.76 -8.64 -29.26
CA VAL A 63 25.37 -7.27 -29.31
C VAL A 63 24.64 -6.37 -28.29
N GLY A 64 25.38 -5.77 -27.34
CA GLY A 64 24.98 -4.57 -26.55
C GLY A 64 23.99 -4.76 -25.38
N ARG A 65 24.39 -4.35 -24.16
CA ARG A 65 23.60 -4.45 -22.92
C ARG A 65 22.44 -3.44 -22.87
N ALA A 66 21.21 -3.92 -23.11
CA ALA A 66 19.99 -3.46 -22.44
C ALA A 66 18.95 -4.59 -22.58
N SER A 67 18.66 -5.31 -21.49
CA SER A 67 17.66 -6.38 -21.49
C SER A 67 16.33 -5.84 -20.99
N TYR A 68 15.35 -5.72 -21.88
CA TYR A 68 13.94 -5.58 -21.51
C TYR A 68 13.21 -6.86 -21.92
N SER A 69 12.63 -7.58 -20.95
CA SER A 69 11.74 -8.70 -21.20
C SER A 69 10.31 -8.17 -21.27
N THR A 70 9.74 -8.12 -22.47
CA THR A 70 8.33 -7.78 -22.66
C THR A 70 7.50 -9.08 -22.58
N HIS A 71 6.81 -9.30 -21.47
CA HIS A 71 5.79 -10.34 -21.38
C HIS A 71 4.48 -9.81 -21.98
N VAL A 72 4.04 -10.40 -23.08
CA VAL A 72 2.70 -10.17 -23.64
C VAL A 72 1.82 -11.31 -23.14
N PHE A 73 0.92 -11.03 -22.21
CA PHE A 73 -0.11 -11.97 -21.78
C PHE A 73 -1.36 -11.73 -22.62
N ALA A 74 -1.76 -12.73 -23.39
CA ALA A 74 -3.09 -12.78 -23.98
C ALA A 74 -4.02 -13.51 -23.00
N THR A 75 -4.79 -12.79 -22.20
CA THR A 75 -5.84 -13.37 -21.36
C THR A 75 -7.17 -13.36 -22.10
N GLY A 76 -7.68 -14.56 -22.39
CA GLY A 76 -9.04 -14.74 -22.87
C GLY A 76 -10.06 -14.44 -21.78
N ALA A 77 -11.19 -13.86 -22.21
CA ALA A 77 -12.45 -13.69 -21.48
C ALA A 77 -12.41 -12.91 -20.14
N GLY A 78 -12.84 -11.64 -20.20
CA GLY A 78 -13.85 -11.15 -19.28
C GLY A 78 -13.41 -10.67 -17.89
N VAL A 79 -12.25 -10.05 -17.73
CA VAL A 79 -12.02 -9.06 -16.66
C VAL A 79 -11.06 -8.01 -17.22
N ILE A 80 -11.55 -6.85 -17.66
CA ILE A 80 -10.66 -5.71 -17.89
C ILE A 80 -10.30 -5.19 -16.50
N VAL A 81 -9.21 -5.73 -16.00
CA VAL A 81 -8.57 -5.36 -14.76
C VAL A 81 -7.97 -3.96 -14.97
N ILE A 82 -8.66 -2.92 -14.51
CA ILE A 82 -8.03 -1.61 -14.28
C ILE A 82 -7.15 -1.71 -13.02
N LEU A 83 -6.25 -2.69 -12.90
CA LEU A 83 -5.38 -2.87 -11.73
C LEU A 83 -3.99 -3.23 -12.28
N GLU A 84 -2.91 -2.53 -11.98
CA GLU A 84 -2.45 -2.24 -10.60
C GLU A 84 -1.96 -0.80 -10.40
N HIS A 85 -1.77 -0.03 -11.47
CA HIS A 85 -1.29 1.37 -11.38
C HIS A 85 -2.22 2.30 -12.14
N ILE A 86 -2.88 3.20 -11.42
CA ILE A 86 -3.76 4.21 -12.01
C ILE A 86 -3.00 5.08 -13.04
N ASP A 87 -1.70 5.32 -12.80
CA ASP A 87 -0.85 6.15 -13.67
C ASP A 87 -0.52 5.47 -15.01
N LYS A 88 -0.74 4.16 -15.13
CA LYS A 88 -0.55 3.42 -16.38
C LYS A 88 -1.79 3.42 -17.27
N ILE A 89 -2.90 3.98 -16.81
CA ILE A 89 -4.10 4.13 -17.61
C ILE A 89 -3.83 5.20 -18.67
N GLY A 90 -3.76 4.79 -19.93
CA GLY A 90 -3.55 5.67 -21.09
C GLY A 90 -4.75 5.67 -22.03
N ALA A 91 -4.71 6.55 -23.03
CA ALA A 91 -5.80 6.72 -24.00
C ALA A 91 -6.20 5.42 -24.71
N VAL A 92 -5.24 4.54 -25.00
CA VAL A 92 -5.48 3.23 -25.63
C VAL A 92 -6.38 2.36 -24.75
N LEU A 93 -6.09 2.24 -23.45
CA LEU A 93 -6.88 1.44 -22.53
C LEU A 93 -8.30 2.00 -22.40
N VAL A 94 -8.43 3.33 -22.36
CA VAL A 94 -9.73 4.01 -22.31
C VAL A 94 -10.54 3.77 -23.60
N GLN A 95 -9.90 3.74 -24.77
CA GLN A 95 -10.54 3.39 -26.04
C GLN A 95 -10.99 1.92 -26.07
N GLU A 96 -10.21 1.01 -25.49
CA GLU A 96 -10.58 -0.40 -25.36
C GLU A 96 -11.85 -0.59 -24.51
N LEU A 97 -12.07 0.24 -23.48
CA LEU A 97 -13.29 0.17 -22.66
C LEU A 97 -14.56 0.35 -23.52
N THR A 98 -14.54 1.35 -24.41
CA THR A 98 -15.67 1.62 -25.34
C THR A 98 -15.74 0.60 -26.47
N SER A 99 -14.61 0.19 -27.03
CA SER A 99 -14.56 -0.76 -28.15
C SER A 99 -15.08 -2.14 -27.75
N ASN A 100 -14.81 -2.55 -26.51
CA ASN A 100 -15.28 -3.81 -25.94
C ASN A 100 -16.68 -3.71 -25.32
N LYS A 101 -17.32 -2.54 -25.33
CA LYS A 101 -18.58 -2.26 -24.62
C LYS A 101 -18.55 -2.77 -23.18
N THR A 102 -17.51 -2.36 -22.47
CA THR A 102 -17.25 -2.87 -21.12
C THR A 102 -18.45 -2.55 -20.22
N PRO A 103 -19.07 -3.57 -19.59
CA PRO A 103 -20.17 -3.33 -18.67
C PRO A 103 -19.65 -2.70 -17.38
N GLU A 104 -20.48 -1.86 -16.79
CA GLU A 104 -20.33 -1.42 -15.42
C GLU A 104 -20.33 -2.60 -14.46
N SER A 105 -19.75 -2.36 -13.30
CA SER A 105 -19.65 -3.39 -12.27
C SER A 105 -19.80 -2.78 -10.89
N LYS A 106 -19.63 -3.62 -9.87
CA LYS A 106 -19.58 -3.15 -8.49
C LYS A 106 -18.42 -2.19 -8.23
N SER A 107 -17.36 -2.24 -9.03
CA SER A 107 -16.13 -1.45 -8.87
C SER A 107 -15.82 -0.56 -10.08
N LEU A 108 -16.74 -0.40 -11.02
CA LEU A 108 -16.55 0.42 -12.22
C LEU A 108 -17.84 1.13 -12.58
N GLU A 109 -17.76 2.45 -12.72
CA GLU A 109 -18.85 3.35 -13.12
C GLU A 109 -18.39 4.26 -14.26
N PHE A 110 -19.26 4.49 -15.24
CA PHE A 110 -19.04 5.44 -16.32
C PHE A 110 -19.94 6.66 -16.16
N LYS A 111 -19.36 7.85 -16.35
CA LYS A 111 -20.14 9.09 -16.39
C LYS A 111 -19.72 9.94 -17.58
N ARG A 112 -20.68 10.44 -18.33
CA ARG A 112 -20.42 11.28 -19.50
C ARG A 112 -19.74 12.61 -19.14
N ALA A 113 -20.17 13.27 -18.08
CA ALA A 113 -19.71 14.61 -17.70
C ALA A 113 -19.24 14.65 -16.25
N LEU A 114 -18.35 15.60 -15.94
CA LEU A 114 -17.95 15.88 -14.56
C LEU A 114 -19.14 16.36 -13.73
N PRO A 115 -19.12 16.13 -12.40
CA PRO A 115 -20.11 16.73 -11.51
C PRO A 115 -20.07 18.24 -11.63
N GLY A 116 -21.22 18.84 -11.92
CA GLY A 116 -21.41 20.28 -11.99
C GLY A 116 -21.34 20.95 -10.62
N THR A 117 -21.72 22.23 -10.57
CA THR A 117 -21.71 23.04 -9.35
C THR A 117 -23.04 23.03 -8.60
N SER A 118 -24.08 22.44 -9.21
CA SER A 118 -25.41 22.35 -8.60
C SER A 118 -25.40 21.44 -7.37
N ASP A 119 -26.34 21.66 -6.46
CA ASP A 119 -26.46 20.82 -5.27
C ASP A 119 -26.84 19.37 -5.61
N GLY A 120 -27.52 19.15 -6.75
CA GLY A 120 -27.83 17.83 -7.27
C GLY A 120 -26.56 17.06 -7.63
N ASP A 121 -25.74 17.67 -8.48
CA ASP A 121 -24.51 17.04 -9.00
C ASP A 121 -23.52 16.75 -7.87
N LYS A 122 -23.39 17.69 -6.92
CA LYS A 122 -22.53 17.50 -5.73
C LYS A 122 -22.99 16.31 -4.89
N ARG A 123 -24.31 16.18 -4.66
CA ARG A 123 -24.86 15.05 -3.89
C ARG A 123 -24.65 13.72 -4.61
N GLU A 124 -24.87 13.67 -5.92
CA GLU A 124 -24.67 12.44 -6.69
C GLU A 124 -23.21 12.00 -6.65
N PHE A 125 -22.29 12.94 -6.88
CA PHE A 125 -20.85 12.67 -6.74
C PHE A 125 -20.47 12.14 -5.36
N LEU A 126 -20.90 12.81 -4.30
CA LEU A 126 -20.61 12.40 -2.92
C LEU A 126 -21.23 11.04 -2.59
N LYS A 127 -22.44 10.77 -3.09
CA LYS A 127 -23.16 9.52 -2.91
C LYS A 127 -22.39 8.37 -3.54
N ASP A 128 -21.96 8.49 -4.79
CA ASP A 128 -21.28 7.43 -5.52
C ASP A 128 -19.91 7.13 -4.91
N VAL A 129 -19.16 8.17 -4.54
CA VAL A 129 -17.86 8.03 -3.89
C VAL A 129 -17.98 7.34 -2.53
N CYS A 130 -18.93 7.75 -1.68
CA CYS A 130 -19.14 7.08 -0.40
C CYS A 130 -19.61 5.64 -0.56
N ALA A 131 -20.49 5.37 -1.54
CA ALA A 131 -21.01 4.02 -1.79
C ALA A 131 -19.91 3.04 -2.22
N MET A 132 -18.98 3.48 -3.08
CA MET A 132 -17.82 2.69 -3.48
C MET A 132 -16.87 2.45 -2.29
N ALA A 133 -16.54 3.50 -1.54
CA ALA A 133 -15.66 3.39 -0.36
C ALA A 133 -16.20 2.41 0.68
N ASN A 134 -17.52 2.42 0.90
CA ASN A 134 -18.23 1.55 1.84
C ASN A 134 -18.45 0.11 1.35
N SER A 135 -18.06 -0.21 0.12
CA SER A 135 -18.26 -1.53 -0.48
C SER A 135 -16.94 -2.21 -0.82
N VAL A 136 -16.53 -2.20 -2.09
CA VAL A 136 -15.31 -2.88 -2.58
C VAL A 136 -14.27 -1.90 -3.13
N GLY A 137 -14.53 -0.60 -3.07
CA GLY A 137 -13.77 0.40 -3.83
C GLY A 137 -14.06 0.30 -5.32
N GLY A 138 -13.32 1.05 -6.13
CA GLY A 138 -13.46 1.02 -7.58
C GLY A 138 -12.95 2.26 -8.29
N ASP A 139 -13.31 2.37 -9.56
CA ASP A 139 -12.98 3.50 -10.42
C ASP A 139 -14.27 4.13 -10.98
N ILE A 140 -14.35 5.46 -10.94
CA ILE A 140 -15.33 6.24 -11.70
C ILE A 140 -14.59 6.87 -12.88
N VAL A 141 -15.05 6.60 -14.08
CA VAL A 141 -14.45 7.10 -15.32
C VAL A 141 -15.36 8.16 -15.93
N TYR A 142 -14.93 9.42 -15.84
CA TYR A 142 -15.63 10.56 -16.43
C TYR A 142 -15.15 10.85 -17.84
N GLY A 143 -16.07 11.25 -18.71
CA GLY A 143 -15.81 11.51 -20.13
C GLY A 143 -16.05 10.27 -21.01
N VAL A 144 -16.87 9.35 -20.53
CA VAL A 144 -17.31 8.15 -21.26
C VAL A 144 -18.84 8.10 -21.21
N ASP A 145 -19.46 8.01 -22.36
CA ASP A 145 -20.91 7.84 -22.49
C ASP A 145 -21.26 6.36 -22.28
N GLU A 146 -22.36 6.11 -21.57
CA GLU A 146 -22.82 4.77 -21.24
C GLU A 146 -24.28 4.56 -21.67
N HIS A 147 -24.59 3.34 -22.08
CA HIS A 147 -25.93 2.93 -22.45
C HIS A 147 -26.19 1.54 -21.88
N ASP A 148 -27.29 1.38 -21.15
CA ASP A 148 -27.65 0.16 -20.44
C ASP A 148 -26.50 -0.40 -19.57
N GLY A 149 -25.75 0.48 -18.89
CA GLY A 149 -24.64 0.09 -18.02
C GLY A 149 -23.42 -0.39 -18.78
N SER A 150 -23.21 0.04 -20.03
CA SER A 150 -22.04 -0.34 -20.83
C SER A 150 -21.44 0.87 -21.55
N ALA A 151 -20.10 0.97 -21.56
CA ALA A 151 -19.40 2.06 -22.23
C ALA A 151 -19.62 2.03 -23.75
N VAL A 152 -20.22 3.07 -24.33
CA VAL A 152 -20.57 3.12 -25.76
C VAL A 152 -19.73 4.10 -26.57
N ALA A 153 -19.30 5.22 -25.98
CA ALA A 153 -18.56 6.24 -26.70
C ALA A 153 -17.66 7.06 -25.77
N LEU A 154 -16.56 7.59 -26.30
CA LEU A 154 -15.79 8.61 -25.59
C LEU A 154 -16.48 9.96 -25.73
N ALA A 155 -16.58 10.68 -24.62
CA ALA A 155 -17.07 12.05 -24.54
C ALA A 155 -16.02 12.90 -23.79
N PRO A 156 -14.86 13.20 -24.40
CA PRO A 156 -13.78 13.88 -23.71
C PRO A 156 -14.23 15.22 -23.10
N ILE A 157 -13.73 15.49 -21.90
CA ILE A 157 -14.06 16.69 -21.13
C ILE A 157 -13.24 17.86 -21.66
N THR A 158 -13.92 18.97 -21.96
CA THR A 158 -13.31 20.20 -22.48
C THR A 158 -13.73 21.46 -21.71
N GLY A 159 -14.80 21.39 -20.91
CA GLY A 159 -15.40 22.55 -20.24
C GLY A 159 -14.70 23.03 -18.97
N GLU A 160 -13.75 22.25 -18.44
CA GLU A 160 -12.96 22.59 -17.25
C GLU A 160 -11.55 22.02 -17.45
N ALA A 161 -10.50 22.73 -17.03
CA ALA A 161 -9.15 22.17 -17.07
C ALA A 161 -9.01 21.02 -16.06
N GLY A 162 -8.33 19.93 -16.43
CA GLY A 162 -8.22 18.73 -15.60
C GLY A 162 -7.73 19.01 -14.17
N ASP A 163 -6.70 19.83 -14.00
CA ASP A 163 -6.18 20.18 -12.67
C ASP A 163 -7.16 21.02 -11.83
N ALA A 164 -7.98 21.85 -12.48
CA ALA A 164 -9.06 22.58 -11.81
C ALA A 164 -10.14 21.62 -11.31
N ALA A 165 -10.55 20.65 -12.15
CA ALA A 165 -11.52 19.63 -11.79
C ALA A 165 -11.04 18.77 -10.61
N LYS A 166 -9.78 18.29 -10.64
CA LYS A 166 -9.17 17.52 -9.54
C LYS A 166 -9.26 18.27 -8.21
N ARG A 167 -8.82 19.52 -8.20
CA ARG A 167 -8.80 20.36 -6.99
C ARG A 167 -10.22 20.61 -6.46
N ARG A 168 -11.17 20.93 -7.34
CA ARG A 168 -12.56 21.19 -6.97
C ARG A 168 -13.24 19.96 -6.38
N LEU A 169 -13.10 18.81 -7.03
CA LEU A 169 -13.69 17.55 -6.56
C LEU A 169 -13.01 17.06 -5.27
N GLY A 170 -11.69 17.19 -5.16
CA GLY A 170 -10.95 16.87 -3.93
C GLY A 170 -11.42 17.70 -2.74
N GLN A 171 -11.52 19.03 -2.91
CA GLN A 171 -12.05 19.93 -1.87
C GLN A 171 -13.48 19.57 -1.44
N LEU A 172 -14.32 19.14 -2.39
CA LEU A 172 -15.68 18.71 -2.10
C LEU A 172 -15.71 17.43 -1.25
N LEU A 173 -14.84 16.45 -1.56
CA LEU A 173 -14.69 15.25 -0.74
C LEU A 173 -14.22 15.59 0.68
N ASP A 174 -13.20 16.43 0.81
CA ASP A 174 -12.64 16.84 2.11
C ASP A 174 -13.65 17.58 2.99
N ALA A 175 -14.52 18.39 2.38
CA ALA A 175 -15.50 19.20 3.08
C ALA A 175 -16.75 18.41 3.51
N CYS A 176 -17.16 17.42 2.71
CA CYS A 176 -18.48 16.80 2.84
C CYS A 176 -18.45 15.33 3.27
N VAL A 177 -17.32 14.62 3.21
CA VAL A 177 -17.24 13.18 3.54
C VAL A 177 -16.62 12.96 4.92
N GLU A 178 -17.27 12.13 5.73
CA GLU A 178 -16.83 11.76 7.07
C GLU A 178 -16.98 10.25 7.33
N PRO A 179 -16.00 9.55 7.94
CA PRO A 179 -14.63 10.01 8.14
C PRO A 179 -13.98 10.40 6.80
N ARG A 180 -12.95 11.26 6.84
CA ARG A 180 -12.32 11.77 5.61
C ARG A 180 -11.85 10.60 4.75
N LEU A 181 -12.19 10.63 3.48
CA LEU A 181 -11.83 9.57 2.55
C LEU A 181 -10.40 9.79 2.05
N ARG A 182 -9.47 8.93 2.47
CA ARG A 182 -8.05 9.00 2.07
C ARG A 182 -7.72 7.98 0.99
N GLY A 183 -6.69 8.26 0.21
CA GLY A 183 -6.22 7.38 -0.87
C GLY A 183 -7.01 7.49 -2.18
N CYS A 184 -7.98 8.41 -2.28
CA CYS A 184 -8.60 8.76 -3.55
C CYS A 184 -7.56 9.35 -4.51
N ARG A 185 -7.45 8.78 -5.71
CA ARG A 185 -6.51 9.24 -6.73
C ARG A 185 -7.25 9.69 -7.98
N PHE A 186 -6.88 10.86 -8.47
CA PHE A 186 -7.39 11.41 -9.71
C PHE A 186 -6.32 11.32 -10.79
N HIS A 187 -6.64 10.63 -11.89
CA HIS A 187 -5.75 10.47 -13.03
C HIS A 187 -6.39 11.06 -14.29
N ILE A 188 -5.66 11.95 -14.96
CA ILE A 188 -6.10 12.58 -16.22
C ILE A 188 -5.49 11.80 -17.37
N VAL A 189 -6.34 11.41 -18.31
CA VAL A 189 -5.95 10.74 -19.54
C VAL A 189 -6.28 11.65 -20.70
N GLU A 190 -5.25 12.27 -21.29
CA GLU A 190 -5.42 13.13 -22.47
C GLU A 190 -5.86 12.29 -23.68
N ILE A 191 -6.92 12.74 -24.35
CA ILE A 191 -7.47 12.13 -25.57
C ILE A 191 -7.12 13.02 -26.75
N GLY A 192 -5.87 12.93 -27.21
CA GLY A 192 -5.38 13.74 -28.33
C GLY A 192 -5.52 15.24 -28.06
N THR A 193 -6.16 15.96 -28.97
CA THR A 193 -6.51 17.38 -28.81
C THR A 193 -7.96 17.60 -28.41
N ASP A 194 -8.72 16.53 -28.20
CA ASP A 194 -10.18 16.55 -28.10
C ASP A 194 -10.67 16.77 -26.65
N GLY A 195 -9.74 16.79 -25.69
CA GLY A 195 -10.02 16.92 -24.26
C GLY A 195 -9.42 15.76 -23.47
N TYR A 196 -9.96 15.49 -22.29
CA TYR A 196 -9.46 14.43 -21.41
C TYR A 196 -10.56 13.56 -20.81
N VAL A 197 -10.16 12.38 -20.34
CA VAL A 197 -10.95 11.51 -19.46
C VAL A 197 -10.37 11.60 -18.05
N LEU A 198 -11.24 11.65 -17.04
CA LEU A 198 -10.82 11.68 -15.64
C LEU A 198 -11.17 10.35 -14.98
N VAL A 199 -10.16 9.64 -14.49
CA VAL A 199 -10.33 8.44 -13.68
C VAL A 199 -10.20 8.83 -12.21
N LEU A 200 -11.26 8.64 -11.44
CA LEU A 200 -11.25 8.75 -9.99
C LEU A 200 -11.22 7.34 -9.38
N ARG A 201 -10.08 6.98 -8.80
CA ARG A 201 -9.93 5.74 -8.03
C ARG A 201 -10.31 5.95 -6.59
N ILE A 202 -11.21 5.12 -6.09
CA ILE A 202 -11.70 5.12 -4.73
C ILE A 202 -11.27 3.80 -4.07
N PRO A 203 -10.40 3.84 -3.04
CA PRO A 203 -10.03 2.62 -2.35
C PRO A 203 -11.21 2.08 -1.55
N LYS A 204 -11.22 0.76 -1.33
CA LYS A 204 -12.07 0.17 -0.30
C LYS A 204 -11.66 0.72 1.05
N SER A 205 -12.58 1.35 1.76
CA SER A 205 -12.26 1.85 3.09
C SER A 205 -12.33 0.73 4.13
N GLN A 206 -11.31 0.70 4.99
CA GLN A 206 -11.29 -0.11 6.21
C GLN A 206 -11.77 0.68 7.43
N ILE A 207 -11.98 2.00 7.27
CA ILE A 207 -12.45 2.92 8.29
C ILE A 207 -13.79 3.45 7.80
N GLY A 208 -14.85 2.76 8.20
CA GLY A 208 -16.21 3.08 7.79
C GLY A 208 -17.18 2.89 8.95
N PRO A 209 -18.45 3.19 8.75
CA PRO A 209 -19.04 3.61 7.47
C PRO A 209 -18.77 5.09 7.15
N HIS A 210 -18.50 5.39 5.88
CA HIS A 210 -18.45 6.76 5.34
C HIS A 210 -19.85 7.31 5.12
N ARG A 211 -20.07 8.54 5.57
CA ARG A 211 -21.21 9.37 5.22
C ARG A 211 -20.78 10.55 4.37
N TYR A 212 -21.72 11.09 3.62
CA TYR A 212 -21.62 12.47 3.17
C TYR A 212 -22.64 13.35 3.89
N SER A 213 -22.26 14.60 4.10
CA SER A 213 -23.11 15.68 4.60
C SER A 213 -23.13 16.80 3.57
N HIS A 214 -24.29 17.06 2.99
CA HIS A 214 -24.48 18.18 2.06
C HIS A 214 -25.85 18.81 2.28
N GLN A 215 -25.86 20.10 2.62
CA GLN A 215 -27.05 20.81 3.10
C GLN A 215 -27.62 20.13 4.35
N SER A 216 -28.92 19.80 4.36
CA SER A 216 -29.61 19.10 5.45
C SER A 216 -29.58 17.57 5.30
N GLN A 217 -28.95 17.02 4.27
CA GLN A 217 -28.90 15.58 4.05
C GLN A 217 -27.61 14.97 4.57
N ILE A 218 -27.78 13.97 5.41
CA ILE A 218 -26.72 13.10 5.93
C ILE A 218 -27.11 11.68 5.55
N ARG A 219 -26.27 11.01 4.77
CA ARG A 219 -26.55 9.67 4.25
C ARG A 219 -25.32 8.79 4.40
N PHE A 220 -25.54 7.48 4.55
CA PHE A 220 -24.51 6.46 4.56
C PHE A 220 -24.73 5.51 3.37
N PRO A 221 -24.28 5.89 2.16
CA PRO A 221 -24.52 5.08 0.97
C PRO A 221 -23.69 3.80 0.99
N ILE A 222 -24.25 2.72 0.46
CA ILE A 222 -23.56 1.46 0.19
C ILE A 222 -23.96 0.95 -1.19
N ARG A 223 -22.99 0.36 -1.88
CA ARG A 223 -23.20 -0.20 -3.22
C ARG A 223 -23.48 -1.71 -3.16
N ASN A 224 -24.64 -2.09 -3.70
CA ASN A 224 -25.07 -3.46 -3.95
C ASN A 224 -25.03 -3.71 -5.46
N GLU A 225 -23.99 -4.39 -5.95
CA GLU A 225 -23.72 -4.54 -7.38
C GLU A 225 -23.60 -3.19 -8.09
N THR A 226 -24.49 -2.85 -9.02
CA THR A 226 -24.53 -1.54 -9.68
C THR A 226 -25.49 -0.56 -9.00
N HIS A 227 -26.27 -1.00 -8.01
CA HIS A 227 -27.24 -0.16 -7.31
C HIS A 227 -26.66 0.48 -6.05
N VAL A 228 -26.98 1.76 -5.81
CA VAL A 228 -26.61 2.47 -4.58
C VAL A 228 -27.84 2.71 -3.70
N SER A 229 -27.79 2.16 -2.48
CA SER A 229 -28.80 2.28 -1.42
C SER A 229 -28.19 2.92 -0.16
N ASP A 230 -29.03 3.36 0.78
CA ASP A 230 -28.55 3.71 2.12
C ASP A 230 -28.33 2.44 2.95
N MET A 231 -27.32 2.45 3.82
CA MET A 231 -27.09 1.36 4.77
C MET A 231 -28.28 1.21 5.72
N SER A 232 -28.70 -0.04 5.95
CA SER A 232 -29.66 -0.38 7.00
C SER A 232 -29.05 -0.18 8.39
N TYR A 233 -29.90 -0.17 9.41
CA TYR A 233 -29.45 -0.15 10.81
C TYR A 233 -28.46 -1.27 11.12
N GLU A 234 -28.73 -2.49 10.64
CA GLU A 234 -27.86 -3.66 10.84
C GLU A 234 -26.52 -3.50 10.13
N GLN A 235 -26.53 -2.97 8.90
CA GLN A 235 -25.30 -2.69 8.15
C GLN A 235 -24.46 -1.60 8.81
N LEU A 236 -25.09 -0.53 9.32
CA LEU A 236 -24.40 0.51 10.08
C LEU A 236 -23.78 -0.06 11.35
N ARG A 237 -24.55 -0.82 12.13
CA ARG A 237 -24.06 -1.46 13.36
C ARG A 237 -22.87 -2.36 13.06
N ALA A 238 -22.98 -3.24 12.08
CA ALA A 238 -21.90 -4.14 11.68
C ALA A 238 -20.65 -3.38 11.17
N ALA A 239 -20.84 -2.26 10.45
CA ALA A 239 -19.74 -1.44 9.97
C ALA A 239 -18.97 -0.78 11.14
N PHE A 240 -19.68 -0.22 12.12
CA PHE A 240 -19.04 0.35 13.32
C PHE A 240 -18.38 -0.72 14.20
N ASP A 241 -19.04 -1.87 14.40
CA ASP A 241 -18.49 -2.99 15.19
C ASP A 241 -17.21 -3.54 14.55
N ARG A 242 -17.13 -3.57 13.22
CA ARG A 242 -15.92 -3.98 12.49
C ARG A 242 -14.73 -3.08 12.83
N THR A 243 -14.89 -1.76 12.86
CA THR A 243 -13.79 -0.83 13.18
C THR A 243 -13.34 -0.96 14.65
N ALA A 244 -14.28 -1.13 15.58
CA ALA A 244 -13.95 -1.39 16.99
C ALA A 244 -13.17 -2.71 17.16
N THR A 245 -13.63 -3.77 16.49
CA THR A 245 -12.99 -5.10 16.53
C THR A 245 -11.57 -5.08 15.95
N LEU A 246 -11.33 -4.33 14.86
CA LEU A 246 -10.00 -4.21 14.27
C LEU A 246 -9.01 -3.50 15.20
N SER A 247 -9.49 -2.49 15.93
CA SER A 247 -8.69 -1.76 16.93
C SER A 247 -8.29 -2.68 18.09
N GLU A 248 -9.24 -3.47 18.60
CA GLU A 248 -8.99 -4.42 19.68
C GLU A 248 -8.05 -5.55 19.24
N ARG A 249 -8.26 -6.11 18.06
CA ARG A 249 -7.35 -7.11 17.48
C ARG A 249 -5.92 -6.61 17.33
N ALA A 250 -5.73 -5.34 16.96
CA ALA A 250 -4.41 -4.75 16.88
C ALA A 250 -3.73 -4.68 18.27
N ARG A 251 -4.46 -4.28 19.31
CA ARG A 251 -3.93 -4.27 20.69
C ARG A 251 -3.58 -5.68 21.18
N ASP A 252 -4.47 -6.64 20.95
CA ASP A 252 -4.25 -8.04 21.32
C ASP A 252 -3.04 -8.65 20.59
N PHE A 253 -2.85 -8.29 19.32
CA PHE A 253 -1.69 -8.70 18.54
C PHE A 253 -0.40 -8.17 19.14
N ARG A 254 -0.36 -6.91 19.56
CA ARG A 254 0.82 -6.29 20.19
C ARG A 254 1.11 -6.87 21.58
N ALA A 255 0.07 -7.11 22.38
CA ALA A 255 0.23 -7.55 23.77
C ALA A 255 0.93 -8.92 23.88
N LYS A 256 0.66 -9.83 22.93
CA LYS A 256 1.19 -11.20 22.97
C LYS A 256 2.72 -11.26 22.80
N PRO A 257 3.34 -10.68 21.76
CA PRO A 257 4.80 -10.70 21.61
C PRO A 257 5.53 -9.93 22.70
N VAL A 258 5.01 -8.77 23.12
CA VAL A 258 5.61 -7.99 24.22
C VAL A 258 5.68 -8.85 25.48
N LYS A 259 4.57 -9.47 25.87
CA LYS A 259 4.54 -10.39 27.02
C LYS A 259 5.44 -11.61 26.82
N ALA A 260 5.52 -12.16 25.61
CA ALA A 260 6.38 -13.31 25.32
C ALA A 260 7.88 -12.95 25.40
N ILE A 261 8.26 -11.71 25.08
CA ILE A 261 9.61 -11.18 25.28
C ILE A 261 9.87 -11.00 26.78
N GLU A 262 8.94 -10.39 27.52
CA GLU A 262 9.03 -10.19 28.97
C GLU A 262 9.19 -11.52 29.72
N ASP A 263 8.39 -12.53 29.37
CA ASP A 263 8.41 -13.85 30.01
C ASP A 263 9.59 -14.73 29.53
N GLY A 264 10.35 -14.30 28.50
CA GLY A 264 11.37 -15.12 27.84
C GLY A 264 10.80 -16.35 27.12
N ARG A 265 9.52 -16.32 26.73
CA ARG A 265 8.74 -17.47 26.23
C ARG A 265 8.29 -17.36 24.77
N GLY A 266 8.94 -16.50 23.97
CA GLY A 266 8.59 -16.27 22.55
C GLY A 266 9.28 -17.17 21.52
N GLY A 267 10.07 -18.17 21.94
CA GLY A 267 10.89 -18.97 21.02
C GLY A 267 12.04 -18.19 20.36
N LYS A 268 12.25 -16.93 20.77
CA LYS A 268 13.34 -16.05 20.34
C LYS A 268 14.28 -15.89 21.53
N ASN A 269 15.53 -16.31 21.38
CA ASN A 269 16.57 -16.10 22.39
C ASN A 269 17.10 -14.67 22.27
N VAL A 270 16.38 -13.68 22.81
CA VAL A 270 16.77 -12.27 22.71
C VAL A 270 17.76 -11.89 23.81
N ALA A 271 18.67 -10.96 23.51
CA ALA A 271 19.56 -10.39 24.51
C ALA A 271 18.72 -9.67 25.58
N GLY A 272 18.91 -10.05 26.85
CA GLY A 272 18.20 -9.46 27.98
C GLY A 272 18.59 -7.99 28.25
N GLY A 273 17.83 -7.34 29.13
CA GLY A 273 18.03 -5.94 29.50
C GLY A 273 17.11 -4.98 28.74
N THR A 274 17.52 -3.71 28.66
CA THR A 274 16.70 -2.65 28.05
C THR A 274 16.51 -2.88 26.55
N ALA A 275 15.26 -3.01 26.14
CA ALA A 275 14.88 -3.27 24.76
C ALA A 275 13.84 -2.29 24.24
N VAL A 276 13.82 -2.12 22.92
CA VAL A 276 12.82 -1.35 22.19
C VAL A 276 12.11 -2.28 21.23
N VAL A 277 10.78 -2.22 21.23
CA VAL A 277 9.93 -2.98 20.31
C VAL A 277 9.02 -2.03 19.55
N VAL A 278 9.00 -2.15 18.23
CA VAL A 278 8.12 -1.41 17.32
C VAL A 278 7.20 -2.40 16.63
N HIS A 279 5.89 -2.17 16.71
CA HIS A 279 4.88 -2.97 16.03
C HIS A 279 4.10 -2.12 15.03
N VAL A 280 3.92 -2.64 13.82
CA VAL A 280 3.00 -2.09 12.83
C VAL A 280 1.98 -3.17 12.45
N MET A 281 0.70 -2.86 12.56
CA MET A 281 -0.41 -3.76 12.28
C MET A 281 -1.32 -3.12 11.22
N PRO A 282 -1.17 -3.46 9.93
CA PRO A 282 -2.04 -2.94 8.88
C PRO A 282 -3.49 -3.39 9.08
N LEU A 283 -4.48 -2.51 8.84
CA LEU A 283 -5.88 -2.88 9.03
C LEU A 283 -6.37 -3.94 8.03
N ALA A 284 -5.89 -3.86 6.79
CA ALA A 284 -6.24 -4.83 5.75
C ALA A 284 -5.94 -6.26 6.22
N SER A 285 -4.79 -6.43 6.88
CA SER A 285 -4.33 -7.67 7.50
C SER A 285 -5.18 -8.13 8.68
N MET A 286 -5.60 -7.21 9.56
CA MET A 286 -6.43 -7.55 10.73
C MET A 286 -7.85 -8.00 10.34
N SER A 287 -8.29 -7.63 9.13
CA SER A 287 -9.54 -8.10 8.55
C SER A 287 -9.45 -9.49 7.90
N GLY A 288 -8.25 -10.08 7.82
CA GLY A 288 -8.00 -11.40 7.24
C GLY A 288 -8.16 -11.45 5.71
N GLN A 289 -8.12 -10.30 5.04
CA GLN A 289 -8.37 -10.20 3.60
C GLN A 289 -7.10 -10.25 2.75
N GLU A 290 -5.96 -9.90 3.34
CA GLU A 290 -4.67 -9.81 2.65
C GLU A 290 -3.62 -10.58 3.45
N GLU A 291 -2.80 -11.36 2.73
CA GLU A 291 -1.63 -12.03 3.28
C GLU A 291 -0.41 -11.74 2.42
N VAL A 292 0.76 -11.63 3.07
CA VAL A 292 2.03 -11.43 2.38
C VAL A 292 2.52 -12.75 1.80
N ASP A 293 2.93 -12.75 0.53
CA ASP A 293 3.76 -13.83 -0.03
C ASP A 293 5.15 -13.83 0.63
N ILE A 294 5.27 -14.66 1.68
CA ILE A 294 6.48 -14.81 2.48
C ILE A 294 7.67 -15.33 1.66
N LEU A 295 7.44 -16.13 0.61
CA LEU A 295 8.53 -16.66 -0.21
C LEU A 295 9.09 -15.59 -1.14
N SER A 296 8.22 -14.74 -1.68
CA SER A 296 8.63 -13.53 -2.40
C SER A 296 9.39 -12.58 -1.48
N ALA A 297 8.86 -12.33 -0.27
CA ALA A 297 9.53 -11.51 0.74
C ALA A 297 10.90 -12.05 1.14
N LYS A 298 11.04 -13.38 1.29
CA LYS A 298 12.33 -14.02 1.61
C LYS A 298 13.39 -13.76 0.54
N LYS A 299 13.02 -13.75 -0.75
CA LYS A 299 13.98 -13.42 -1.83
C LYS A 299 14.47 -11.98 -1.75
N ARG A 300 13.69 -11.10 -1.13
CA ARG A 300 13.93 -9.66 -0.98
C ARG A 300 14.31 -9.27 0.45
N TYR A 301 14.69 -10.22 1.31
CA TYR A 301 14.91 -9.98 2.74
C TYR A 301 15.97 -8.91 3.03
N LEU A 302 16.93 -8.69 2.12
CA LEU A 302 17.93 -7.63 2.22
C LEU A 302 17.30 -6.23 2.30
N GLU A 303 16.11 -6.02 1.71
CA GLU A 303 15.40 -4.74 1.76
C GLU A 303 14.80 -4.44 3.15
N LEU A 304 14.71 -5.45 4.00
CA LEU A 304 14.06 -5.41 5.32
C LEU A 304 15.05 -5.16 6.46
N ALA A 305 16.35 -5.34 6.23
CA ALA A 305 17.36 -5.05 7.24
C ALA A 305 17.38 -3.56 7.60
N LEU A 306 17.61 -3.27 8.89
CA LEU A 306 17.91 -1.93 9.38
C LEU A 306 19.42 -1.69 9.30
N SER A 307 19.81 -0.42 9.19
CA SER A 307 21.20 0.02 9.13
C SER A 307 22.00 -0.42 10.36
N THR A 308 21.34 -0.50 11.52
CA THR A 308 21.92 -0.93 12.79
C THR A 308 22.25 -2.43 12.85
N PHE A 309 21.76 -3.25 11.91
CA PHE A 309 21.97 -4.69 11.97
C PHE A 309 23.42 -5.08 11.61
N GLY A 310 24.16 -4.27 10.84
CA GLY A 310 25.48 -4.68 10.36
C GLY A 310 25.40 -5.96 9.51
N SER A 311 25.89 -7.08 10.03
CA SER A 311 25.72 -8.41 9.41
C SER A 311 24.37 -9.01 9.79
N PHE A 312 23.66 -9.61 8.83
CA PHE A 312 22.33 -10.17 9.09
C PHE A 312 22.04 -11.40 8.23
N GLY A 313 21.07 -12.20 8.69
CA GLY A 313 20.54 -13.37 8.01
C GLY A 313 19.03 -13.38 7.99
N SER A 314 18.44 -14.40 7.37
CA SER A 314 17.00 -14.62 7.43
C SER A 314 16.63 -16.11 7.52
N THR A 315 15.51 -16.38 8.16
CA THR A 315 14.90 -17.70 8.23
C THR A 315 13.37 -17.60 8.17
N LEU A 316 12.69 -18.74 8.04
CA LEU A 316 11.23 -18.82 8.07
C LEU A 316 10.78 -19.50 9.36
N ASN A 317 9.66 -19.04 9.92
CA ASN A 317 9.02 -19.66 11.08
C ASN A 317 7.49 -19.79 10.87
N LEU A 318 6.81 -20.27 11.90
CA LEU A 318 5.35 -20.43 11.90
C LEU A 318 4.62 -19.12 11.60
N ASP A 319 5.20 -17.98 11.97
CA ASP A 319 4.58 -16.66 11.87
C ASP A 319 4.88 -15.96 10.54
N GLY A 320 6.10 -16.09 10.00
CA GLY A 320 6.45 -15.57 8.68
C GLY A 320 7.94 -15.57 8.39
N LEU A 321 8.43 -14.44 7.87
CA LEU A 321 9.84 -14.20 7.58
C LEU A 321 10.50 -13.53 8.78
N PHE A 322 11.59 -14.12 9.24
CA PHE A 322 12.40 -13.60 10.33
C PHE A 322 13.75 -13.15 9.80
N VAL A 323 14.08 -11.87 9.97
CA VAL A 323 15.36 -11.26 9.59
C VAL A 323 16.06 -10.85 10.87
N TYR A 324 17.31 -11.25 11.06
CA TYR A 324 17.99 -11.07 12.33
C TYR A 324 19.46 -10.71 12.13
N GLN A 325 19.99 -9.92 13.06
CA GLN A 325 21.40 -9.60 13.12
C GLN A 325 22.23 -10.84 13.48
N THR A 326 23.36 -11.03 12.79
CA THR A 326 24.33 -12.08 13.07
C THR A 326 25.54 -11.50 13.79
N THR A 327 25.63 -11.74 15.10
CA THR A 327 26.73 -11.26 15.97
C THR A 327 27.72 -12.36 16.36
N GLY A 328 27.48 -13.61 15.95
CA GLY A 328 28.21 -14.79 16.43
C GLY A 328 27.87 -15.18 17.88
N ARG A 329 26.96 -14.46 18.55
CA ARG A 329 26.40 -14.81 19.86
C ARG A 329 25.12 -15.65 19.67
N GLU A 330 24.78 -16.42 20.68
CA GLU A 330 23.51 -17.17 20.70
C GLU A 330 22.28 -16.27 20.87
N GLU A 331 22.47 -15.11 21.49
CA GLU A 331 21.41 -14.12 21.73
C GLU A 331 21.19 -13.19 20.54
N LEU A 332 19.94 -12.82 20.32
CA LEU A 332 19.49 -11.89 19.30
C LEU A 332 19.42 -10.48 19.85
N TYR A 333 20.23 -9.60 19.25
CA TYR A 333 20.31 -8.17 19.61
C TYR A 333 19.29 -7.36 18.82
N ASN A 334 19.21 -7.62 17.51
CA ASN A 334 18.28 -6.95 16.62
C ASN A 334 17.58 -7.95 15.69
N TYR A 335 16.27 -7.78 15.51
CA TYR A 335 15.53 -8.55 14.51
C TYR A 335 14.32 -7.77 13.96
N LEU A 336 13.86 -8.22 12.80
CA LEU A 336 12.58 -7.87 12.20
C LEU A 336 11.82 -9.16 11.92
N GLN A 337 10.58 -9.26 12.41
CA GLN A 337 9.62 -10.30 12.06
C GLN A 337 8.56 -9.69 11.14
N LEU A 338 8.49 -10.19 9.91
CA LEU A 338 7.37 -9.95 9.00
C LEU A 338 6.41 -11.13 9.12
N TYR A 339 5.22 -10.88 9.65
CA TYR A 339 4.18 -11.90 9.80
C TYR A 339 3.49 -12.16 8.46
N ARG A 340 2.88 -13.34 8.30
CA ARG A 340 2.03 -13.68 7.14
C ARG A 340 0.88 -12.71 6.96
N SER A 341 0.33 -12.21 8.06
CA SER A 341 -0.66 -11.14 8.03
C SER A 341 -0.09 -9.86 7.43
N GLY A 342 1.22 -9.65 7.41
CA GLY A 342 1.84 -8.39 7.02
C GLY A 342 2.03 -7.41 8.17
N ALA A 343 1.66 -7.81 9.39
CA ALA A 343 2.16 -7.13 10.58
C ALA A 343 3.70 -7.20 10.63
N VAL A 344 4.31 -6.20 11.23
CA VAL A 344 5.77 -6.10 11.39
C VAL A 344 6.10 -5.87 12.85
N GLU A 345 7.05 -6.64 13.36
CA GLU A 345 7.67 -6.41 14.66
C GLU A 345 9.17 -6.16 14.44
N ILE A 346 9.69 -5.10 15.02
CA ILE A 346 11.13 -4.83 15.07
C ILE A 346 11.54 -4.76 16.53
N TYR A 347 12.60 -5.47 16.86
CA TYR A 347 13.21 -5.49 18.18
C TYR A 347 14.66 -5.01 18.08
N GLY A 348 15.06 -4.20 19.06
CA GLY A 348 16.47 -3.85 19.26
C GLY A 348 16.85 -3.83 20.73
N SER A 349 18.04 -4.34 21.03
CA SER A 349 18.64 -4.45 22.36
C SER A 349 20.16 -4.69 22.25
N PRO A 350 20.98 -4.30 23.25
CA PRO A 350 20.61 -3.45 24.39
C PRO A 350 20.66 -1.97 24.01
N PHE A 351 19.75 -1.18 24.56
CA PHE A 351 19.76 0.30 24.50
C PHE A 351 20.21 0.95 25.81
N ALA A 352 20.92 0.21 26.66
CA ALA A 352 21.39 0.67 27.95
C ALA A 352 22.91 0.56 28.09
N MET A 353 23.50 1.53 28.76
CA MET A 353 24.92 1.58 29.10
C MET A 353 25.10 1.87 30.58
N GLU A 354 25.93 1.09 31.26
CA GLU A 354 26.27 1.34 32.66
C GLU A 354 27.40 2.36 32.76
N ARG A 355 27.26 3.33 33.67
CA ARG A 355 28.31 4.30 34.01
C ARG A 355 28.26 4.59 35.51
N GLY A 356 29.15 3.94 36.26
CA GLY A 356 29.11 3.96 37.73
C GLY A 356 27.87 3.20 38.22
N ASP A 357 27.19 3.72 39.23
CA ASP A 357 25.99 3.09 39.82
C ASP A 357 24.70 3.39 39.05
N GLN A 358 24.81 3.87 37.80
CA GLN A 358 23.66 4.31 37.02
C GLN A 358 23.67 3.75 35.61
N THR A 359 22.50 3.29 35.17
CA THR A 359 22.24 2.83 33.82
C THR A 359 21.61 3.95 32.99
N PHE A 360 22.18 4.19 31.82
CA PHE A 360 21.80 5.26 30.92
C PHE A 360 21.26 4.70 29.61
N ILE A 361 20.21 5.33 29.08
CA ILE A 361 19.70 5.10 27.73
C ILE A 361 20.24 6.21 26.84
N PRO A 362 21.15 5.92 25.88
CA PRO A 362 21.67 6.94 24.97
C PRO A 362 20.54 7.47 24.09
N SER A 363 20.14 8.72 24.32
CA SER A 363 18.91 9.25 23.69
C SER A 363 19.04 9.42 22.17
N GLN A 364 20.24 9.70 21.67
CA GLN A 364 20.51 9.80 20.23
C GLN A 364 20.36 8.46 19.53
N ASP A 365 20.91 7.40 20.10
CA ASP A 365 20.86 6.05 19.54
C ASP A 365 19.43 5.52 19.57
N LEU A 366 18.72 5.73 20.68
CA LEU A 366 17.30 5.38 20.81
C LEU A 366 16.44 6.11 19.77
N ALA A 367 16.59 7.43 19.63
CA ALA A 367 15.80 8.21 18.69
C ALA A 367 16.10 7.85 17.24
N THR A 368 17.37 7.64 16.91
CA THR A 368 17.81 7.24 15.56
C THR A 368 17.28 5.85 15.21
N PHE A 369 17.35 4.90 16.14
CA PHE A 369 16.78 3.58 15.96
C PHE A 369 15.28 3.62 15.75
N LEU A 370 14.53 4.34 16.59
CA LEU A 370 13.08 4.46 16.46
C LEU A 370 12.68 5.11 15.14
N HIS A 371 13.37 6.16 14.72
CA HIS A 371 13.12 6.83 13.44
C HIS A 371 13.26 5.86 12.26
N GLU A 372 14.37 5.11 12.20
CA GLU A 372 14.58 4.13 11.15
C GLU A 372 13.59 2.95 11.25
N ALA A 373 13.40 2.40 12.46
CA ALA A 373 12.55 1.23 12.69
C ALA A 373 11.09 1.52 12.34
N ILE A 374 10.55 2.68 12.74
CA ILE A 374 9.18 3.07 12.42
C ILE A 374 9.03 3.27 10.90
N GLY A 375 9.95 4.00 10.27
CA GLY A 375 9.93 4.19 8.82
C GLY A 375 9.99 2.85 8.06
N LYS A 376 10.87 1.93 8.50
CA LYS A 376 10.99 0.58 7.93
C LYS A 376 9.72 -0.24 8.15
N ALA A 377 9.18 -0.24 9.36
CA ALA A 377 8.00 -1.03 9.72
C ALA A 377 6.76 -0.59 8.95
N LEU A 378 6.57 0.72 8.76
CA LEU A 378 5.46 1.28 7.98
C LEU A 378 5.60 1.01 6.48
N ALA A 379 6.81 1.15 5.93
CA ALA A 379 7.03 0.93 4.50
C ALA A 379 7.01 -0.54 4.08
N THR A 380 7.24 -1.47 5.02
CA THR A 380 7.41 -2.90 4.70
C THR A 380 6.12 -3.55 4.15
N PRO A 381 4.93 -3.39 4.76
CA PRO A 381 3.71 -4.00 4.22
C PRO A 381 3.37 -3.49 2.81
N ALA A 382 3.55 -2.18 2.54
CA ALA A 382 3.33 -1.57 1.23
C ALA A 382 4.17 -2.21 0.12
N LYS A 383 5.44 -2.55 0.42
CA LYS A 383 6.33 -3.25 -0.53
C LYS A 383 5.85 -4.64 -0.95
N PHE A 384 4.93 -5.21 -0.20
CA PHE A 384 4.34 -6.52 -0.43
C PHE A 384 2.84 -6.47 -0.71
N GLY A 385 2.34 -5.32 -1.17
CA GLY A 385 0.99 -5.17 -1.70
C GLY A 385 -0.08 -4.82 -0.67
N ILE A 386 0.30 -4.63 0.60
CA ILE A 386 -0.65 -4.22 1.64
C ILE A 386 -0.69 -2.69 1.69
N SER A 387 -1.86 -2.13 1.41
CA SER A 387 -2.10 -0.68 1.36
C SER A 387 -3.07 -0.22 2.45
N GLY A 388 -3.16 1.10 2.63
CA GLY A 388 -4.07 1.74 3.57
C GLY A 388 -3.45 1.97 4.95
N GLY A 389 -4.27 2.05 5.99
CA GLY A 389 -3.77 2.46 7.30
C GLY A 389 -3.35 1.31 8.22
N ALA A 390 -2.59 1.65 9.25
CA ALA A 390 -2.02 0.72 10.22
C ALA A 390 -2.02 1.31 11.64
N TYR A 391 -2.08 0.42 12.63
CA TYR A 391 -1.74 0.78 14.00
C TYR A 391 -0.24 0.66 14.22
N LEU A 392 0.36 1.66 14.85
CA LEU A 392 1.75 1.72 15.26
C LEU A 392 1.84 1.69 16.79
N GLY A 393 2.59 0.75 17.34
CA GLY A 393 2.89 0.64 18.77
C GLY A 393 4.39 0.69 19.03
N ILE A 394 4.78 1.33 20.14
CA ILE A 394 6.16 1.39 20.62
C ILE A 394 6.20 1.00 22.09
N SER A 395 7.12 0.10 22.44
CA SER A 395 7.34 -0.36 23.80
C SER A 395 8.82 -0.26 24.15
N LEU A 396 9.16 0.43 25.24
CA LEU A 396 10.47 0.33 25.88
C LEU A 396 10.34 -0.58 27.10
N LEU A 397 11.21 -1.59 27.19
CA LEU A 397 11.13 -2.65 28.20
C LEU A 397 12.33 -2.58 29.13
N GLU A 398 12.13 -2.94 30.41
CA GLU A 398 13.18 -3.01 31.44
C GLU A 398 13.96 -1.69 31.57
N VAL A 399 13.23 -0.59 31.78
CA VAL A 399 13.78 0.78 31.86
C VAL A 399 13.66 1.42 33.24
N GLU A 400 13.01 0.79 34.22
CA GLU A 400 12.84 1.38 35.57
C GLU A 400 14.17 1.84 36.16
N GLY A 401 14.19 3.07 36.67
CA GLY A 401 15.39 3.67 37.26
C GLY A 401 16.48 4.08 36.25
N HIS A 402 16.33 3.76 34.96
CA HIS A 402 17.29 4.16 33.93
C HIS A 402 17.15 5.65 33.61
N VAL A 403 18.28 6.30 33.31
CA VAL A 403 18.31 7.72 32.94
C VAL A 403 18.40 7.87 31.44
N LEU A 404 17.51 8.68 30.86
CA LEU A 404 17.64 9.11 29.47
C LEU A 404 18.81 10.10 29.34
N GLY A 405 19.88 9.69 28.67
CA GLY A 405 21.08 10.49 28.47
C GLY A 405 20.90 11.49 27.33
N VAL A 406 20.48 12.72 27.65
CA VAL A 406 20.19 13.78 26.67
C VAL A 406 21.38 14.73 26.49
N GLY A 407 21.89 14.82 25.26
CA GLY A 407 23.01 15.68 24.87
C GLY A 407 24.37 15.34 25.51
N GLN A 408 25.32 16.27 25.43
CA GLN A 408 26.65 16.15 26.08
C GLN A 408 26.59 16.51 27.57
N THR A 409 25.48 17.14 28.00
CA THR A 409 25.32 17.70 29.32
C THR A 409 24.61 16.68 30.20
N PHE A 410 25.40 15.82 30.85
CA PHE A 410 24.98 15.09 32.04
C PHE A 410 24.59 16.11 33.12
N ASN A 411 23.37 16.65 33.06
CA ASN A 411 22.91 17.60 34.05
C ASN A 411 22.67 16.84 35.35
N MET A 412 23.71 16.74 36.18
CA MET A 412 23.70 15.96 37.43
C MET A 412 22.62 16.39 38.43
N ARG A 413 21.98 17.55 38.23
CA ARG A 413 20.92 18.08 39.09
C ARG A 413 19.50 17.64 38.72
N TYR A 414 19.25 17.22 37.48
CA TYR A 414 17.94 16.76 37.03
C TYR A 414 18.10 15.48 36.23
N LYS A 415 17.80 14.35 36.87
CA LYS A 415 17.92 13.03 36.24
C LYS A 415 16.59 12.69 35.57
N ALA A 416 16.60 12.61 34.25
CA ALA A 416 15.47 12.18 33.44
C ALA A 416 15.28 10.65 33.60
N ILE A 417 14.62 10.22 34.68
CA ILE A 417 14.51 8.81 35.10
C ILE A 417 13.16 8.22 34.67
N ALA A 418 13.15 6.99 34.17
CA ALA A 418 11.90 6.27 33.96
C ALA A 418 11.27 5.85 35.30
N ASP A 419 9.98 6.15 35.45
CA ASP A 419 9.19 5.94 36.68
C ASP A 419 8.56 4.55 36.79
N ARG A 420 8.74 3.68 35.79
CA ARG A 420 8.11 2.36 35.71
C ARG A 420 8.95 1.38 34.89
N ARG A 421 8.71 0.09 35.10
CA ARG A 421 9.44 -1.01 34.44
C ARG A 421 9.38 -0.99 32.92
N HIS A 422 8.20 -0.76 32.35
CA HIS A 422 7.99 -0.71 30.90
C HIS A 422 7.25 0.57 30.50
N LEU A 423 7.75 1.25 29.47
CA LEU A 423 7.06 2.38 28.84
C LEU A 423 6.33 1.86 27.59
N ILE A 424 5.07 1.46 27.77
CA ILE A 424 4.19 1.00 26.70
C ILE A 424 3.40 2.21 26.20
N LEU A 425 3.81 2.80 25.07
CA LEU A 425 3.13 3.97 24.52
C LEU A 425 1.75 3.58 23.95
N PRO A 426 0.75 4.48 23.99
CA PRO A 426 -0.54 4.28 23.32
C PRO A 426 -0.36 4.05 21.81
N GLU A 427 -1.16 3.17 21.22
CA GLU A 427 -1.12 2.94 19.77
C GLU A 427 -1.50 4.20 19.01
N ARG A 428 -0.75 4.49 17.93
CA ARG A 428 -1.06 5.56 17.00
C ARG A 428 -1.65 5.00 15.72
N TRP A 429 -2.70 5.66 15.25
CA TRP A 429 -3.29 5.41 13.96
C TRP A 429 -2.45 6.10 12.87
N VAL A 430 -1.90 5.32 11.94
CA VAL A 430 -1.25 5.83 10.72
C VAL A 430 -2.20 5.59 9.57
N GLU A 431 -2.63 6.66 8.92
CA GLU A 431 -3.80 6.58 8.03
C GLU A 431 -3.51 5.94 6.69
N ASN A 432 -2.29 6.13 6.19
CA ASN A 432 -1.84 5.56 4.94
C ASN A 432 -0.35 5.20 5.05
N ILE A 433 0.00 3.94 4.85
CA ILE A 433 1.38 3.47 4.85
C ILE A 433 2.05 3.55 3.46
N ASP A 434 1.27 3.85 2.42
CA ASP A 434 1.77 4.04 1.05
C ASP A 434 2.30 5.47 0.82
N ASP A 435 1.78 6.44 1.58
CA ASP A 435 2.10 7.86 1.44
C ASP A 435 2.12 8.51 2.82
N PHE A 436 3.32 8.56 3.42
CA PHE A 436 3.56 9.19 4.71
C PHE A 436 4.94 9.84 4.75
N ARG A 437 5.04 10.93 5.51
CA ARG A 437 6.33 11.48 5.92
C ARG A 437 6.69 10.90 7.28
N VAL A 438 7.83 10.22 7.36
CA VAL A 438 8.29 9.56 8.60
C VAL A 438 8.34 10.51 9.79
N ASP A 439 8.79 11.76 9.58
CA ASP A 439 8.91 12.76 10.63
C ASP A 439 7.56 13.15 11.27
N ASP A 440 6.48 13.21 10.47
CA ASP A 440 5.13 13.52 10.96
C ASP A 440 4.58 12.44 11.90
N VAL A 441 5.05 11.20 11.72
CA VAL A 441 4.65 10.06 12.54
C VAL A 441 5.56 9.90 13.77
N VAL A 442 6.87 10.01 13.58
CA VAL A 442 7.86 9.71 14.61
C VAL A 442 7.98 10.84 15.63
N LYS A 443 7.93 12.11 15.23
CA LYS A 443 8.13 13.23 16.15
C LYS A 443 7.16 13.22 17.33
N PRO A 444 5.83 13.11 17.14
CA PRO A 444 4.89 13.09 18.27
C PRO A 444 5.09 11.90 19.22
N LEU A 445 5.60 10.77 18.70
CA LEU A 445 5.90 9.58 19.49
C LEU A 445 7.18 9.76 20.33
N LEU A 446 8.22 10.35 19.75
CA LEU A 446 9.43 10.68 20.49
C LEU A 446 9.19 11.79 21.53
N ASP A 447 8.36 12.78 21.23
CA ASP A 447 7.95 13.80 22.20
C ASP A 447 7.26 13.17 23.42
N MET A 448 6.30 12.28 23.17
CA MET A 448 5.62 11.52 24.23
C MET A 448 6.61 10.65 25.03
N LEU A 449 7.56 10.01 24.36
CA LEU A 449 8.59 9.21 25.02
C LEU A 449 9.47 10.07 25.91
N TRP A 450 9.90 11.25 25.46
CA TRP A 450 10.67 12.20 26.27
C TRP A 450 9.91 12.68 27.50
N GLN A 451 8.60 12.89 27.36
CA GLN A 451 7.72 13.28 28.46
C GLN A 451 7.63 12.19 29.54
N CYS A 452 7.78 10.91 29.19
CA CYS A 452 7.91 9.82 30.17
C CYS A 452 9.16 9.95 31.06
N PHE A 453 10.16 10.70 30.64
CA PHE A 453 11.37 11.01 31.42
C PHE A 453 11.36 12.44 31.99
N GLY A 454 10.22 13.15 31.91
CA GLY A 454 10.08 14.52 32.40
C GLY A 454 10.71 15.59 31.51
N ILE A 455 10.90 15.32 30.22
CA ILE A 455 11.42 16.28 29.23
C ILE A 455 10.30 16.66 28.27
N GLU A 456 10.15 17.96 27.96
CA GLU A 456 9.00 18.47 27.21
C GLU A 456 8.85 17.89 25.80
N GLN A 457 9.95 17.71 25.09
CA GLN A 457 9.97 17.24 23.70
C GLN A 457 11.32 16.62 23.31
N CYS A 458 11.31 15.84 22.23
CA CYS A 458 12.52 15.29 21.63
C CYS A 458 13.39 16.40 21.05
N LEU A 459 14.69 16.37 21.37
CA LEU A 459 15.61 17.44 20.97
C LEU A 459 16.24 17.22 19.58
N TYR A 460 15.97 16.08 18.94
CA TYR A 460 16.55 15.70 17.64
C TYR A 460 15.72 16.19 16.44
N TYR A 461 14.83 17.16 16.65
CA TYR A 461 14.10 17.84 15.58
C TYR A 461 14.46 19.33 15.55
N ASP A 462 14.50 19.90 14.35
CA ASP A 462 14.60 21.36 14.21
C ASP A 462 13.27 22.07 14.52
N ASP A 463 13.30 23.40 14.53
CA ASP A 463 12.13 24.22 14.89
C ASP A 463 11.02 24.13 13.81
N THR A 464 11.33 23.56 12.64
CA THR A 464 10.38 23.27 11.56
C THR A 464 9.86 21.83 11.59
N GLY A 465 10.28 21.03 12.57
CA GLY A 465 9.86 19.65 12.76
C GLY A 465 10.55 18.63 11.85
N ASN A 466 11.72 18.96 11.30
CA ASN A 466 12.51 18.01 10.50
C ASN A 466 13.56 17.30 11.36
N TRP A 467 13.81 16.04 11.04
CA TRP A 467 14.83 15.23 11.71
C TRP A 467 16.23 15.85 11.62
N SER A 468 16.84 16.11 12.77
CA SER A 468 18.14 16.80 12.91
C SER A 468 18.97 16.18 14.05
N PRO A 469 19.50 14.94 13.87
CA PRO A 469 20.17 14.20 14.93
C PRO A 469 21.53 14.79 15.34
N ASN A 470 22.13 15.62 14.48
CA ASN A 470 23.44 16.25 14.69
C ASN A 470 23.35 17.68 15.25
N ARG A 471 22.17 18.14 15.67
CA ARG A 471 22.00 19.47 16.26
C ARG A 471 22.80 19.51 17.56
N GLY A 472 23.87 20.30 17.62
CA GLY A 472 24.61 20.53 18.86
C GLY A 472 23.67 21.17 19.88
N PHE A 473 23.39 20.46 20.97
CA PHE A 473 22.59 20.99 22.08
C PHE A 473 23.36 22.14 22.73
N ARG A 474 22.86 23.37 22.57
CA ARG A 474 23.40 24.56 23.23
C ARG A 474 22.90 24.65 24.67
#